data_AF-A0A7C2G0T5-F1
#
_entry.id   AF-A0A7C2G0T5-F1
#
_cell.length_a   1.000
_cell.length_b   1.000
_cell.length_c   1.000
_cell.angle_alpha   90.00
_cell.angle_beta   90.00
_cell.angle_gamma   90.00
#
_symmetry.space_group_name_H-M   'P 1'
#
loop_
_entity.id
_entity.type
_entity.pdbx_description
1 polymer ?
#
loop_
_entity_poly.entity_id
_entity_poly.type
_entity_poly.pdbx_seq_one_letter_code
_entity_poly.pdbx_strand_id
1 'polypeptide(L)'
;MLDYIVTLLYGRADKQVFDEVDRSIGSVDPSSNKIMFLPWMFGERVPIDDPYVRGVLYNVSLSDSRFQILEAIMEGVALNIKWAQIFLRNCLARRFER
;
A
#
# COMPACT_ATOMS: atom_id res chain seq x y z
N MET A 1 -6.66 7.97 1.17
CA MET A 1 -5.18 7.92 1.13
C MET A 1 -4.68 7.93 -0.30
N LEU A 2 -5.09 6.97 -1.15
CA LEU A 2 -4.66 6.94 -2.56
C LEU A 2 -4.90 8.27 -3.27
N ASP A 3 -6.09 8.87 -3.14
CA ASP A 3 -6.38 10.19 -3.70
C ASP A 3 -5.40 11.28 -3.24
N TYR A 4 -4.99 11.25 -1.98
CA TYR A 4 -4.02 12.20 -1.44
C TYR A 4 -2.63 11.98 -2.06
N ILE A 5 -2.18 10.73 -2.16
CA ILE A 5 -0.88 10.38 -2.76
C ILE A 5 -0.86 10.72 -4.25
N VAL A 6 -1.92 10.38 -4.98
CA VAL A 6 -2.06 10.68 -6.40
C VAL A 6 -2.11 12.19 -6.61
N THR A 7 -2.87 12.93 -5.80
CA THR A 7 -2.87 14.39 -5.84
C THR A 7 -1.49 14.97 -5.53
N LEU A 8 -0.74 14.42 -4.57
CA LEU A 8 0.61 14.86 -4.22
C LEU A 8 1.59 14.67 -5.40
N LEU A 9 1.46 13.57 -6.15
CA LEU A 9 2.36 13.22 -7.26
C LEU A 9 1.97 13.86 -8.60
N TYR A 10 0.67 14.02 -8.86
CA TYR A 10 0.12 14.45 -10.15
C TYR A 10 -0.60 15.81 -10.10
N GLY A 11 -0.75 16.41 -8.93
CA GLY A 11 -1.48 17.67 -8.71
C GLY A 11 -3.00 17.55 -8.81
N ARG A 12 -3.53 16.38 -9.20
CA ARG A 12 -4.96 16.07 -9.32
C ARG A 12 -5.20 14.57 -9.13
N ALA A 13 -6.40 14.20 -8.69
CA ALA A 13 -6.86 12.82 -8.59
C ALA A 13 -8.22 12.69 -9.26
N ASP A 14 -8.21 12.59 -10.59
CA ASP A 14 -9.40 12.30 -11.39
C ASP A 14 -9.26 10.94 -12.08
N LYS A 15 -10.37 10.44 -12.64
CA LYS A 15 -10.41 9.12 -13.29
C LYS A 15 -9.34 8.97 -14.37
N GLN A 16 -9.04 10.02 -15.12
CA GLN A 16 -8.03 9.95 -16.18
C GLN A 16 -6.64 9.69 -15.61
N VAL A 17 -6.30 10.31 -14.48
CA VAL A 17 -5.04 10.04 -13.77
C VAL A 17 -5.02 8.61 -13.23
N PHE A 18 -6.10 8.13 -12.62
CA PHE A 18 -6.15 6.74 -12.16
C PHE A 18 -5.99 5.74 -13.32
N ASP A 19 -6.65 5.97 -14.45
CA ASP A 19 -6.51 5.14 -15.65
C ASP A 19 -5.07 5.18 -16.22
N GLU A 20 -4.38 6.33 -16.14
CA GLU A 20 -2.96 6.45 -16.52
C GLU A 20 -2.05 5.67 -15.56
N VAL A 21 -2.30 5.80 -14.25
CA VAL A 21 -1.54 5.11 -13.20
C VAL A 21 -1.69 3.60 -13.35
N ASP A 22 -2.90 3.08 -13.52
CA ASP A 22 -3.15 1.65 -13.70
C ASP A 22 -2.41 1.08 -14.92
N ARG A 23 -2.46 1.80 -16.06
CA ARG A 23 -1.71 1.39 -17.27
C ARG A 23 -0.20 1.42 -17.05
N SER A 24 0.30 2.41 -16.32
CA SER A 24 1.74 2.60 -16.11
C SER A 24 2.31 1.62 -15.09
N ILE A 25 1.53 1.26 -14.06
CA ILE A 25 1.92 0.23 -13.08
C ILE A 25 1.98 -1.14 -13.77
N GLY A 26 1.07 -1.44 -14.69
CA GLY A 26 1.02 -2.72 -15.39
C GLY A 26 2.25 -3.05 -16.24
N SER A 27 3.15 -2.09 -16.49
CA SER A 27 4.42 -2.32 -17.19
C SER A 27 5.63 -2.49 -16.26
N VAL A 28 5.46 -2.29 -14.95
CA VAL A 28 6.52 -2.53 -13.95
C VAL A 28 6.63 -4.05 -13.72
N ASP A 29 7.85 -4.57 -13.77
CA ASP A 29 8.10 -5.97 -13.38
C ASP A 29 8.01 -6.08 -11.84
N PRO A 30 7.02 -6.80 -11.29
CA PRO A 30 6.82 -6.89 -9.83
C PRO A 30 8.00 -7.54 -9.11
N SER A 31 8.80 -8.36 -9.80
CA SER A 31 9.97 -9.02 -9.21
C SER A 31 11.18 -8.09 -9.09
N SER A 32 11.16 -6.97 -9.83
CA SER A 32 12.27 -6.01 -9.90
C SER A 32 12.14 -4.89 -8.89
N ASN A 33 10.92 -4.58 -8.44
CA ASN A 33 10.69 -3.51 -7.49
C ASN A 33 10.99 -3.98 -6.06
N LYS A 34 11.84 -3.22 -5.37
CA LYS A 34 12.26 -3.49 -3.99
C LYS A 34 11.82 -2.40 -3.02
N ILE A 35 11.03 -1.45 -3.51
CA ILE A 35 10.42 -0.42 -2.66
C ILE A 35 9.28 -1.06 -1.90
N MET A 36 9.19 -0.78 -0.61
CA MET A 36 8.09 -1.29 0.23
C MET A 36 7.32 -0.13 0.82
N PHE A 37 5.99 -0.19 0.72
CA PHE A 37 5.12 0.80 1.33
C PHE A 37 4.34 0.22 2.52
N LEU A 38 4.38 0.94 3.63
CA LEU A 38 3.60 0.65 4.83
C LEU A 38 2.48 1.68 4.92
N PRO A 39 1.20 1.29 4.76
CA PRO A 39 0.09 2.22 4.47
C PRO A 39 -0.51 2.89 5.72
N TRP A 40 0.24 3.06 6.81
CA TRP A 40 -0.31 3.51 8.10
C TRP A 40 -0.34 5.04 8.25
N MET A 41 -0.73 5.77 7.20
CA MET A 41 -0.65 7.24 7.14
C MET A 41 -1.42 7.96 8.26
N PHE A 42 -2.45 7.31 8.84
CA PHE A 42 -3.29 7.84 9.91
C PHE A 42 -3.43 6.87 11.09
N GLY A 43 -2.38 6.10 11.38
CA GLY A 43 -2.48 4.96 12.30
C GLY A 43 -3.05 3.72 11.62
N GLU A 44 -3.21 2.64 12.39
CA GLU A 44 -3.78 1.38 11.92
C GLU A 44 -4.68 0.77 12.99
N ARG A 45 -5.89 0.36 12.61
CA ARG A 45 -6.83 -0.31 13.53
C ARG A 45 -6.63 -1.82 13.53
N VAL A 46 -6.38 -2.39 12.35
CA VAL A 46 -6.20 -3.84 12.18
C VAL A 46 -5.10 -4.03 11.16
N PRO A 47 -4.07 -4.85 11.44
CA PRO A 47 -3.98 -5.82 12.54
C PRO A 47 -3.17 -5.37 13.76
N ILE A 48 -2.59 -4.16 13.75
CA ILE A 48 -1.70 -3.70 14.82
C ILE A 48 -2.46 -3.06 15.99
N ASP A 49 -3.57 -2.36 15.72
CA ASP A 49 -4.32 -1.55 16.68
C ASP A 49 -3.46 -0.48 17.38
N ASP A 50 -2.79 0.35 16.58
CA ASP A 50 -1.95 1.45 17.05
C ASP A 50 -2.31 2.76 16.30
N PRO A 51 -2.81 3.81 16.99
CA PRO A 51 -3.11 5.09 16.36
C PRO A 51 -1.87 5.95 16.06
N TYR A 52 -0.69 5.59 16.57
CA TYR A 52 0.55 6.35 16.46
C TYR A 52 1.48 5.86 15.35
N VAL A 53 1.27 4.65 14.80
CA VAL A 53 2.04 4.22 13.61
C VAL A 53 1.81 5.15 12.43
N ARG A 54 2.85 5.30 11.60
CA ARG A 54 2.87 6.20 10.44
C ARG A 54 3.30 5.45 9.20
N GLY A 55 2.91 5.99 8.04
CA GLY A 55 3.28 5.42 6.76
C GLY A 55 4.78 5.54 6.48
N VAL A 56 5.32 4.56 5.75
CA VAL A 56 6.74 4.49 5.40
C VAL A 56 6.86 4.08 3.94
N LEU A 57 7.74 4.76 3.21
CA LEU A 57 8.26 4.31 1.93
C LEU A 57 9.72 3.90 2.15
N TYR A 58 10.00 2.60 2.03
CA TYR A 58 11.28 2.00 2.36
C TYR A 58 12.06 1.61 1.10
N ASN A 59 13.39 1.73 1.17
CA ASN A 59 14.32 1.31 0.12
C ASN A 59 14.16 2.05 -1.22
N VAL A 60 14.05 3.38 -1.17
CA VAL A 60 14.00 4.25 -2.35
C VAL A 60 15.40 4.69 -2.77
N SER A 61 15.65 4.70 -4.07
CA SER A 61 16.87 5.12 -4.76
C SER A 61 16.56 6.21 -5.81
N LEU A 62 17.58 6.98 -6.22
CA LEU A 62 17.47 7.96 -7.30
C LEU A 62 17.18 7.34 -8.67
N SER A 63 17.43 6.04 -8.84
CA SER A 63 17.11 5.28 -10.05
C SER A 63 15.63 4.95 -10.18
N ASP A 64 14.85 5.10 -9.10
CA ASP A 64 13.48 4.63 -9.07
C ASP A 64 12.54 5.60 -9.77
N SER A 65 11.65 5.04 -10.56
CA SER A 65 10.60 5.79 -11.24
C SER A 65 9.40 6.03 -10.31
N ARG A 66 8.64 7.08 -10.59
CA ARG A 66 7.35 7.33 -9.94
C ARG A 66 6.39 6.13 -10.05
N PHE A 67 6.51 5.34 -11.12
CA PHE A 67 5.67 4.17 -11.34
C PHE A 67 6.01 3.02 -10.39
N GLN A 68 7.29 2.80 -10.08
CA GLN A 68 7.71 1.86 -9.03
C GLN A 68 7.24 2.32 -7.65
N ILE A 69 7.26 3.63 -7.37
CA ILE A 69 6.72 4.15 -6.11
C ILE A 69 5.21 3.86 -6.01
N LEU A 70 4.45 4.16 -7.07
CA LEU A 70 3.00 3.91 -7.11
C LEU A 70 2.66 2.43 -7.04
N GLU A 71 3.42 1.57 -7.72
CA GLU A 71 3.26 0.11 -7.66
C GLU A 71 3.49 -0.41 -6.24
N ALA A 72 4.56 0.02 -5.57
CA ALA A 72 4.82 -0.32 -4.17
C ALA A 72 3.72 0.18 -3.23
N ILE A 73 3.11 1.34 -3.51
CA ILE A 73 1.96 1.84 -2.73
C ILE A 73 0.75 0.92 -2.88
N MET A 74 0.40 0.56 -4.12
CA MET A 74 -0.73 -0.32 -4.41
C MET A 74 -0.51 -1.71 -3.78
N GLU A 75 0.69 -2.27 -3.94
CA GLU A 75 1.07 -3.54 -3.33
C GLU A 75 1.05 -3.46 -1.80
N GLY A 76 1.60 -2.40 -1.20
CA GLY A 76 1.62 -2.20 0.25
C GLY A 76 0.22 -2.16 0.87
N VAL A 77 -0.74 -1.52 0.21
CA VAL A 77 -2.16 -1.53 0.62
C VAL A 77 -2.73 -2.95 0.52
N ALA A 78 -2.51 -3.66 -0.59
CA ALA A 78 -2.99 -5.02 -0.78
C ALA A 78 -2.39 -6.00 0.26
N LEU A 79 -1.10 -5.87 0.57
CA LEU A 79 -0.41 -6.66 1.58
C LEU A 79 -0.95 -6.41 2.99
N ASN A 80 -1.23 -5.15 3.34
CA ASN A 80 -1.88 -4.82 4.62
C ASN A 80 -3.27 -5.49 4.72
N ILE A 81 -4.10 -5.41 3.67
CA ILE A 81 -5.40 -6.09 3.63
C ILE A 81 -5.24 -7.60 3.81
N LYS A 82 -4.27 -8.22 3.12
CA LYS A 82 -3.96 -9.65 3.28
C LYS A 82 -3.55 -9.98 4.72
N TRP A 83 -2.76 -9.12 5.36
CA TRP A 83 -2.36 -9.30 6.75
C TRP A 83 -3.56 -9.20 7.71
N ALA A 84 -4.44 -8.22 7.50
CA ALA A 84 -5.69 -8.11 8.26
C ALA A 84 -6.58 -9.36 8.11
N GLN A 85 -6.66 -9.95 6.91
CA GLN A 85 -7.38 -11.21 6.69
C GLN A 85 -6.74 -12.39 7.43
N ILE A 86 -5.41 -12.48 7.44
CA ILE A 86 -4.69 -13.51 8.20
C ILE A 86 -4.97 -13.35 9.70
N PHE A 87 -4.87 -12.14 10.20
CA PHE A 87 -5.16 -11.82 11.60
C PHE A 87 -6.58 -12.24 11.98
N LEU A 88 -7.57 -11.87 11.17
CA LEU A 88 -8.97 -12.27 11.39
C LEU A 88 -9.14 -13.79 11.42
N ARG A 89 -8.55 -14.51 10.46
CA ARG A 89 -8.61 -15.98 10.44
C ARG A 89 -8.05 -16.60 11.72
N ASN A 90 -6.93 -16.07 12.22
CA ASN A 90 -6.32 -16.56 13.47
C ASN A 90 -7.21 -16.28 14.69
N CYS A 91 -7.85 -15.11 14.75
CA CYS A 91 -8.81 -14.80 15.81
C CYS A 91 -10.03 -15.74 15.77
N LEU A 92 -10.55 -16.05 14.58
CA LEU A 92 -11.67 -16.98 14.42
C LEU A 92 -11.28 -18.41 14.79
N ALA A 93 -10.12 -18.89 14.35
CA ALA A 93 -9.63 -20.23 14.68
C ALA A 93 -9.54 -20.45 16.20
N ARG A 94 -9.00 -19.47 16.95
CA ARG A 94 -8.90 -19.51 18.42
C ARG A 94 -10.25 -19.50 19.14
N ARG A 95 -11.33 -19.09 18.49
CA ARG A 95 -12.67 -19.02 19.10
C ARG A 95 -13.35 -20.39 19.16
N PHE A 96 -12.93 -21.35 18.34
CA PHE A 96 -13.48 -22.72 18.31
C PHE A 96 -12.70 -23.72 19.19
N GLU A 97 -11.60 -23.30 19.79
CA GLU A 97 -10.80 -24.10 20.74
C GLU A 97 -11.18 -23.85 22.22
N ARG A 98 -12.19 -23.02 22.49
CA ARG A 98 -12.69 -22.70 23.83
C ARG A 98 -14.09 -23.25 24.06
#